data_AF-A0A5M8P381-F1
#
_entry.id   AF-A0A5M8P381-F1
#
_cell.length_a   1.000
_cell.length_b   1.000
_cell.length_c   1.000
_cell.angle_alpha   90.00
_cell.angle_beta   90.00
_cell.angle_gamma   90.00
#
_symmetry.space_group_name_H-M   'P 1'
#
loop_
_entity.id
_entity.type
_entity.pdbx_description
1 polymer ?
#
loop_
_entity_poly.entity_id
_entity_poly.type
_entity_poly.pdbx_seq_one_letter_code
_entity_poly.pdbx_strand_id
1 'polypeptide(L)'
;MTKDRTWHGNDVNKAISLFEYGLLTRYVTKEKEWQCLYKNSVCPNMFSVGWTSEVILEETLTTGWAKDKKTRFLLFCGSTWEEWIALNMSSRISDFVAYFGELNLFGEDYWGGYTVKEMCKRLHIKYDEDYENA
;
A
#
# COMPACT_ATOMS: atom_id res chain seq x y z
N MET A 1 21.24 4.92 -13.67
CA MET A 1 19.93 4.37 -13.31
C MET A 1 19.09 5.49 -12.72
N THR A 2 18.02 5.88 -13.40
CA THR A 2 17.10 6.93 -12.95
C THR A 2 16.40 6.41 -11.70
N LYS A 3 16.50 7.14 -10.58
CA LYS A 3 15.71 6.79 -9.38
C LYS A 3 14.26 7.04 -9.74
N ASP A 4 13.45 6.00 -9.85
CA ASP A 4 12.01 6.21 -9.87
C ASP A 4 11.61 6.73 -8.48
N ARG A 5 11.09 7.96 -8.46
CA ARG A 5 10.66 8.65 -7.24
C ARG A 5 9.16 8.88 -7.25
N THR A 6 8.48 8.37 -8.27
CA THR A 6 7.06 8.60 -8.49
C THR A 6 6.27 7.76 -7.51
N TRP A 7 5.34 8.40 -6.83
CA TRP A 7 4.39 7.72 -5.96
C TRP A 7 3.11 7.46 -6.76
N HIS A 8 2.55 6.28 -6.57
CA HIS A 8 1.31 5.80 -7.18
C HIS A 8 0.30 5.49 -6.09
N GLY A 9 -0.97 5.77 -6.35
CA GLY A 9 -2.08 5.42 -5.48
C GLY A 9 -3.36 5.34 -6.28
N ASN A 10 -4.48 5.22 -5.57
CA ASN A 10 -5.80 5.07 -6.20
C ASN A 10 -6.32 6.36 -6.85
N ASP A 11 -5.72 7.51 -6.51
CA ASP A 11 -6.03 8.80 -7.11
C ASP A 11 -4.78 9.44 -7.74
N VAL A 12 -4.98 10.26 -8.77
CA VAL A 12 -3.90 11.03 -9.40
C VAL A 12 -3.25 12.01 -8.42
N ASN A 13 -3.97 12.41 -7.38
CA ASN A 13 -3.51 13.23 -6.28
C ASN A 13 -2.94 12.36 -5.15
N LYS A 14 -1.65 12.58 -4.84
CA LYS A 14 -0.96 11.88 -3.75
C LYS A 14 -1.61 12.09 -2.38
N ALA A 15 -2.14 13.29 -2.13
CA ALA A 15 -2.76 13.62 -0.86
C ALA A 15 -4.04 12.81 -0.66
N ILE A 16 -4.93 12.78 -1.68
CA ILE A 16 -6.14 11.97 -1.67
C ILE A 16 -5.79 10.48 -1.53
N SER A 17 -4.83 9.99 -2.33
CA SER A 17 -4.36 8.60 -2.24
C SER A 17 -3.90 8.19 -0.83
N LEU A 18 -3.13 9.04 -0.14
CA LEU A 18 -2.60 8.70 1.17
C LEU A 18 -3.60 8.94 2.30
N PHE A 19 -4.22 10.12 2.33
CA PHE A 19 -5.02 10.56 3.47
C PHE A 19 -6.45 10.03 3.42
N GLU A 20 -7.05 9.90 2.23
CA GLU A 20 -8.41 9.35 2.09
C GLU A 20 -8.39 7.84 1.79
N TYR A 21 -7.58 7.40 0.83
CA TYR A 21 -7.49 5.97 0.47
C TYR A 21 -6.47 5.18 1.28
N GLY A 22 -5.65 5.84 2.10
CA GLY A 22 -4.78 5.17 3.06
C GLY A 22 -3.52 4.53 2.48
N LEU A 23 -3.17 4.73 1.20
CA LEU A 23 -2.05 4.04 0.57
C LEU A 23 -1.36 4.84 -0.56
N LEU A 24 -0.03 4.90 -0.50
CA LEU A 24 0.83 5.28 -1.61
C LEU A 24 1.94 4.26 -1.78
N THR A 25 2.24 3.88 -3.03
CA THR A 25 3.29 2.93 -3.35
C THR A 25 4.31 3.52 -4.33
N ARG A 26 5.55 3.07 -4.27
CA ARG A 26 6.56 3.38 -5.29
C ARG A 26 7.50 2.22 -5.47
N TYR A 27 7.98 2.03 -6.70
CA TYR A 27 9.04 1.06 -6.94
C TYR A 27 10.41 1.66 -6.61
N VAL A 28 11.20 0.95 -5.81
CA VAL A 28 12.56 1.37 -5.44
C VAL A 28 13.56 0.47 -6.15
N THR A 29 14.08 0.94 -7.30
CA THR A 29 14.96 0.17 -8.19
C THR A 29 16.18 -0.45 -7.49
N LYS A 30 16.74 0.22 -6.47
CA LYS A 30 17.91 -0.27 -5.73
C LYS A 30 17.58 -1.53 -4.90
N GLU A 31 16.41 -1.55 -4.29
CA GLU A 31 15.95 -2.66 -3.45
C GLU A 31 15.18 -3.70 -4.28
N LYS A 32 14.76 -3.35 -5.51
CA LYS A 32 13.90 -4.15 -6.39
C LYS A 32 12.53 -4.47 -5.76
N GLU A 33 12.07 -3.61 -4.88
CA GLU A 33 10.85 -3.78 -4.09
C GLU A 33 9.95 -2.54 -4.17
N TRP A 34 8.68 -2.75 -3.81
CA TRP A 34 7.67 -1.70 -3.69
C TRP A 34 7.63 -1.18 -2.25
N GLN A 35 7.99 0.08 -2.08
CA GLN A 35 7.80 0.78 -0.81
C GLN A 35 6.37 1.30 -0.73
N CYS A 36 5.71 1.04 0.39
CA CYS A 36 4.34 1.44 0.65
C CYS A 36 4.31 2.39 1.85
N LEU A 37 3.63 3.53 1.72
CA LEU A 37 3.22 4.38 2.83
C LEU A 37 1.74 4.12 3.05
N TYR A 38 1.37 3.79 4.28
CA TYR A 38 0.00 3.40 4.57
C TYR A 38 -0.47 3.97 5.90
N LYS A 39 -1.78 4.20 6.01
CA LYS A 39 -2.42 4.60 7.27
C LYS A 39 -2.40 3.42 8.24
N ASN A 40 -1.89 3.63 9.43
CA ASN A 40 -1.75 2.57 10.43
C ASN A 40 -3.12 2.30 11.09
N SER A 41 -3.64 1.07 11.01
CA SER A 41 -4.95 0.77 11.61
C SER A 41 -4.95 0.76 13.14
N VAL A 42 -3.79 0.54 13.77
CA VAL A 42 -3.64 0.52 15.23
C VAL A 42 -3.53 1.95 15.79
N CYS A 43 -2.86 2.83 15.06
CA CYS A 43 -2.70 4.25 15.39
C CYS A 43 -3.20 5.11 14.22
N PRO A 44 -4.52 5.38 14.10
CA PRO A 44 -5.13 6.01 12.92
C PRO A 44 -4.54 7.36 12.49
N ASN A 45 -3.93 8.11 13.43
CA ASN A 45 -3.30 9.40 13.16
C ASN A 45 -1.83 9.28 12.73
N MET A 46 -1.37 8.05 12.48
CA MET A 46 0.00 7.75 12.09
C MET A 46 0.04 6.93 10.81
N PHE A 47 1.14 7.12 10.09
CA PHE A 47 1.44 6.45 8.84
C PHE A 47 2.68 5.61 9.01
N SER A 48 2.66 4.42 8.45
CA SER A 48 3.75 3.46 8.54
C SER A 48 4.34 3.19 7.16
N VAL A 49 5.52 2.58 7.15
CA VAL A 49 6.23 2.22 5.92
C VAL A 49 6.34 0.71 5.83
N GLY A 50 5.83 0.16 4.74
CA GLY A 50 5.87 -1.27 4.42
C GLY A 50 6.65 -1.52 3.14
N TRP A 51 7.04 -2.78 2.94
CA TRP A 51 7.71 -3.22 1.74
C TRP A 51 7.09 -4.52 1.26
N THR A 52 6.98 -4.66 -0.07
CA THR A 52 6.52 -5.89 -0.69
C THR A 52 7.09 -6.02 -2.10
N SER A 53 6.82 -7.15 -2.74
CA SER A 53 7.20 -7.42 -4.13
C SER A 53 6.10 -8.20 -4.84
N GLU A 54 6.18 -8.24 -6.17
CA GLU A 54 5.29 -9.07 -7.00
C GLU A 54 5.32 -10.53 -6.55
N VAL A 55 6.53 -11.05 -6.32
CA VAL A 55 6.74 -12.43 -5.87
C VAL A 55 6.07 -12.68 -4.52
N ILE A 56 6.21 -11.77 -3.55
CA ILE A 56 5.59 -11.93 -2.23
C ILE A 56 4.06 -12.01 -2.33
N LEU A 57 3.43 -11.11 -3.10
CA LEU A 57 1.97 -11.12 -3.28
C LEU A 57 1.51 -12.41 -3.96
N GLU A 58 2.19 -12.82 -5.02
CA GLU A 58 1.83 -14.00 -5.79
C GLU A 58 2.03 -15.28 -5.00
N GLU A 59 3.17 -15.45 -4.33
CA GLU A 59 3.45 -16.61 -3.47
C GLU A 59 2.43 -16.67 -2.34
N THR A 60 2.11 -15.55 -1.69
CA THR A 60 1.12 -15.51 -0.59
C THR A 60 -0.24 -16.09 -1.01
N LEU A 61 -0.67 -15.83 -2.25
CA LEU A 61 -1.96 -16.29 -2.78
C LEU A 61 -1.90 -17.66 -3.49
N THR A 62 -0.72 -18.17 -3.83
CA THR A 62 -0.58 -19.42 -4.61
C THR A 62 -0.03 -20.58 -3.77
N THR A 63 0.90 -20.31 -2.85
CA THR A 63 1.59 -21.31 -2.03
C THR A 63 1.63 -20.95 -0.55
N GLY A 64 1.40 -19.68 -0.19
CA GLY A 64 1.48 -19.16 1.16
C GLY A 64 0.17 -19.26 1.95
N TRP A 65 0.13 -18.52 3.06
CA TRP A 65 -0.95 -18.60 4.04
C TRP A 65 -2.33 -18.18 3.51
N ALA A 66 -2.37 -17.34 2.46
CA ALA A 66 -3.60 -16.83 1.88
C ALA A 66 -4.11 -17.69 0.71
N LYS A 67 -3.42 -18.79 0.36
CA LYS A 67 -3.77 -19.67 -0.76
C LYS A 67 -5.23 -20.10 -0.73
N ASP A 68 -5.70 -20.60 0.41
CA ASP A 68 -7.07 -21.11 0.55
C ASP A 68 -8.13 -19.99 0.58
N LYS A 69 -7.69 -18.72 0.67
CA LYS A 69 -8.53 -17.52 0.63
C LYS A 69 -8.55 -16.88 -0.76
N LYS A 70 -7.68 -17.29 -1.69
CA LYS A 70 -7.53 -16.70 -3.04
C LYS A 70 -8.85 -16.56 -3.78
N THR A 71 -9.70 -17.59 -3.79
CA THR A 71 -11.01 -17.51 -4.49
C THR A 71 -11.92 -16.43 -3.93
N ARG A 72 -11.96 -16.25 -2.60
CA ARG A 72 -12.79 -15.21 -1.97
C ARG A 72 -12.20 -13.81 -2.17
N PHE A 73 -10.87 -13.70 -2.12
CA PHE A 73 -10.15 -12.48 -2.44
C PHE A 73 -10.44 -12.00 -3.87
N LEU A 74 -10.31 -12.90 -4.86
CA LEU A 74 -10.60 -12.59 -6.26
C LEU A 74 -12.08 -12.20 -6.48
N LEU A 75 -13.01 -12.87 -5.79
CA LEU A 75 -14.42 -12.48 -5.80
C LEU A 75 -14.65 -11.07 -5.24
N PHE A 76 -13.96 -10.72 -4.14
CA PHE A 76 -14.00 -9.36 -3.57
C PHE A 76 -13.48 -8.31 -4.57
N CYS A 77 -12.40 -8.63 -5.29
CA CYS A 77 -11.84 -7.74 -6.32
C CYS A 77 -12.69 -7.70 -7.61
N GLY A 78 -13.72 -8.54 -7.73
CA GLY A 78 -14.51 -8.67 -8.95
C GLY A 78 -13.68 -9.09 -10.18
N SER A 79 -12.60 -9.85 -9.97
CA SER A 79 -11.61 -10.19 -11.00
C SER A 79 -11.25 -11.67 -10.99
N THR A 80 -10.87 -12.23 -12.14
CA THR A 80 -10.16 -13.51 -12.24
C THR A 80 -8.70 -13.37 -11.80
N TRP A 81 -7.98 -14.48 -11.66
CA TRP A 81 -6.56 -14.43 -11.32
C TRP A 81 -5.77 -13.69 -12.40
N GLU A 82 -5.98 -14.04 -13.66
CA GLU A 82 -5.26 -13.51 -14.81
C GLU A 82 -5.50 -12.00 -14.97
N GLU A 83 -6.75 -11.55 -14.77
CA GLU A 83 -7.09 -10.12 -14.74
C GLU A 83 -6.38 -9.40 -13.60
N TRP A 84 -6.39 -9.99 -12.40
CA TRP A 84 -5.77 -9.38 -11.23
C TRP A 84 -4.24 -9.28 -11.37
N ILE A 85 -3.55 -10.31 -11.90
CA ILE A 85 -2.09 -10.22 -12.09
C ILE A 85 -1.70 -9.18 -13.14
N ALA A 86 -2.58 -8.95 -14.13
CA ALA A 86 -2.35 -7.97 -15.18
C ALA A 86 -2.51 -6.53 -14.70
N LEU A 87 -3.07 -6.30 -13.51
CA LEU A 87 -3.12 -4.99 -12.88
C LEU A 87 -1.72 -4.48 -12.52
N ASN A 88 -1.58 -3.16 -12.54
CA ASN A 88 -0.38 -2.53 -12.01
C ASN A 88 -0.22 -2.83 -10.51
N MET A 89 1.02 -2.79 -10.03
CA MET A 89 1.32 -3.18 -8.66
C MET A 89 0.68 -2.30 -7.58
N SER A 90 0.42 -1.02 -7.86
CA SER A 90 -0.27 -0.15 -6.91
C SER A 90 -1.70 -0.65 -6.65
N SER A 91 -2.43 -1.01 -7.72
CA SER A 91 -3.77 -1.60 -7.62
C SER A 91 -3.75 -2.96 -6.92
N ARG A 92 -2.80 -3.85 -7.27
CA ARG A 92 -2.67 -5.16 -6.60
C ARG A 92 -2.42 -5.02 -5.09
N ILE A 93 -1.54 -4.11 -4.68
CA ILE A 93 -1.27 -3.86 -3.26
C ILE A 93 -2.50 -3.26 -2.58
N SER A 94 -3.18 -2.30 -3.22
CA SER A 94 -4.41 -1.70 -2.70
C SER A 94 -5.49 -2.76 -2.44
N ASP A 95 -5.77 -3.63 -3.42
CA ASP A 95 -6.74 -4.72 -3.27
C ASP A 95 -6.37 -5.66 -2.13
N PHE A 96 -5.08 -6.06 -2.06
CA PHE A 96 -4.59 -6.96 -1.03
C PHE A 96 -4.78 -6.36 0.37
N VAL A 97 -4.40 -5.09 0.55
CA VAL A 97 -4.54 -4.38 1.83
C VAL A 97 -6.02 -4.17 2.17
N ALA A 98 -6.87 -3.84 1.20
CA ALA A 98 -8.30 -3.66 1.43
C ALA A 98 -8.98 -4.95 1.91
N TYR A 99 -8.55 -6.12 1.43
CA TYR A 99 -9.16 -7.40 1.79
C TYR A 99 -8.53 -8.04 3.04
N PHE A 100 -7.19 -8.10 3.10
CA PHE A 100 -6.48 -8.79 4.18
C PHE A 100 -6.05 -7.86 5.31
N GLY A 101 -6.02 -6.55 5.10
CA GLY A 101 -5.42 -5.59 6.02
C GLY A 101 -3.91 -5.45 5.83
N GLU A 102 -3.40 -4.28 6.19
CA GLU A 102 -2.00 -3.89 6.00
C GLU A 102 -1.04 -4.70 6.87
N LEU A 103 -1.45 -5.09 8.08
CA LEU A 103 -0.63 -5.91 8.97
C LEU A 103 -0.35 -7.31 8.40
N ASN A 104 -1.28 -7.87 7.62
CA ASN A 104 -1.09 -9.17 6.98
C ASN A 104 -0.12 -9.11 5.79
N LEU A 105 0.15 -7.91 5.27
CA LEU A 105 1.11 -7.72 4.18
C LEU A 105 2.47 -7.19 4.66
N PHE A 106 2.46 -6.22 5.59
CA PHE A 106 3.65 -5.50 6.02
C PHE A 106 4.15 -5.90 7.41
N GLY A 107 3.35 -6.63 8.20
CA GLY A 107 3.63 -6.89 9.60
C GLY A 107 3.38 -5.67 10.50
N GLU A 108 3.75 -5.79 11.77
CA GLU A 108 3.66 -4.69 12.74
C GLU A 108 4.75 -3.63 12.50
N ASP A 109 4.37 -2.36 12.63
CA ASP A 109 5.33 -1.26 12.62
C ASP A 109 5.95 -1.05 14.00
N TYR A 110 7.23 -1.41 14.13
CA TYR A 110 8.01 -1.20 15.35
C TYR A 110 8.72 0.16 15.42
N TRP A 111 8.63 0.98 14.37
CA TRP A 111 9.34 2.27 14.27
C TRP A 111 8.53 3.45 14.79
N GLY A 112 7.29 3.22 15.21
CA GLY A 112 6.41 4.24 15.79
C GLY A 112 5.74 5.14 14.75
N GLY A 113 5.87 4.86 13.45
CA GLY A 113 5.18 5.59 12.39
C GLY A 113 5.61 7.05 12.19
N TYR A 114 4.84 7.75 11.36
CA TYR A 114 4.99 9.15 11.00
C TYR A 114 3.66 9.87 11.19
N THR A 115 3.70 11.08 11.75
CA THR A 115 2.53 11.97 11.81
C THR A 115 2.15 12.49 10.42
N VAL A 116 0.91 13.02 10.28
CA VAL A 116 0.45 13.70 9.05
C VAL A 116 1.42 14.81 8.62
N LYS A 117 1.90 15.62 9.57
CA LYS A 117 2.85 16.72 9.29
C LYS A 117 4.18 16.21 8.74
N GLU A 118 4.72 15.14 9.33
CA GLU A 118 5.95 14.51 8.83
C GLU A 118 5.73 13.91 7.45
N MET A 119 4.55 13.35 7.19
CA MET A 119 4.21 12.81 5.88
C MET A 119 4.06 13.87 4.80
N CYS A 120 3.37 14.96 5.10
CA CYS A 120 3.28 16.12 4.23
C CYS A 120 4.67 16.64 3.85
N LYS A 121 5.57 16.78 4.84
CA LYS A 121 6.96 17.20 4.62
C LYS A 121 7.72 16.21 3.75
N ARG A 122 7.61 14.91 4.00
CA ARG A 122 8.30 13.84 3.26
C ARG A 122 7.84 13.72 1.80
N LEU A 123 6.55 13.97 1.55
CA LEU A 123 5.94 13.83 0.23
C LEU A 123 5.86 15.13 -0.56
N HIS A 124 6.34 16.23 0.04
CA HIS A 124 6.20 17.59 -0.49
C HIS A 124 4.74 17.93 -0.81
N ILE A 125 3.84 17.59 0.11
CA ILE A 125 2.41 17.94 0.09
C ILE A 125 2.22 19.12 1.04
N LYS A 126 1.43 20.12 0.62
CA LYS A 126 1.03 21.22 1.52
C LYS A 126 0.14 20.64 2.61
N TYR A 127 0.51 20.85 3.87
CA TYR A 127 -0.29 20.41 5.01
C TYR A 127 -1.67 21.08 5.00
N ASP A 128 -2.67 20.28 5.37
CA ASP A 128 -4.05 20.69 5.63
C ASP A 128 -4.50 19.99 6.93
N GLU A 129 -5.29 20.68 7.75
CA GLU A 129 -5.80 20.12 9.01
C GLU A 129 -6.83 19.02 8.78
N ASP A 130 -7.52 19.04 7.64
CA ASP A 130 -8.48 18.00 7.27
C ASP A 130 -7.82 16.61 7.14
N TYR A 131 -6.52 16.55 6.84
CA TYR A 131 -5.77 15.28 6.74
C TYR A 131 -5.58 14.57 8.08
N GLU A 132 -5.69 15.28 9.21
CA GLU A 132 -5.63 14.67 10.55
C GLU A 132 -6.92 13.95 10.92
N ASN A 133 -8.02 14.22 10.20
CA ASN A 133 -9.36 13.68 10.46
C ASN A 133 -9.87 12.75 9.33
N ALA A 134 -9.13 12.64 8.23
CA ALA A 134 -9.38 11.70 7.14
C ALA A 134 -9.08 10.27 7.59
#